data_AF-A0A537HE47-F1
#
_entry.id   AF-A0A537HE47-F1
#
_cell.length_a   1.000
_cell.length_b   1.000
_cell.length_c   1.000
_cell.angle_alpha   90.00
_cell.angle_beta   90.00
_cell.angle_gamma   90.00
#
_symmetry.space_group_name_H-M   'P 1'
#
loop_
_entity.id
_entity.type
_entity.pdbx_description
1 polymer ?
#
loop_
_entity_poly.entity_id
_entity_poly.type
_entity_poly.pdbx_seq_one_letter_code
_entity_poly.pdbx_strand_id
1 'polypeptide(L)'
;MGKESEQAQHERAEKTLLAIKECKRYLEDVEKELSRMSKKFSNEEIAQGVGFAVTGIHEALTYLAIVKRVIEKTERIVAKKHIVSDKEIDDIPRDP
;
A
#
# COMPACT_ATOMS: atom_id res chain seq x y z
N MET A 1 29.47 10.70 -13.16
CA MET A 1 28.40 11.10 -12.22
C MET A 1 27.10 10.29 -12.35
N GLY A 2 27.00 9.25 -13.21
CA GLY A 2 25.74 8.48 -13.39
C GLY A 2 25.44 7.43 -12.30
N LYS A 3 26.45 6.69 -11.85
CA LYS A 3 26.28 5.53 -10.94
C LYS A 3 25.72 5.88 -9.55
N GLU A 4 26.09 7.04 -8.99
CA GLU A 4 25.58 7.49 -7.68
C GLU A 4 24.09 7.90 -7.74
N SER A 5 23.63 8.37 -8.90
CA SER A 5 22.23 8.75 -9.11
C SER A 5 21.30 7.53 -9.21
N GLU A 6 21.77 6.48 -9.88
CA GLU A 6 21.03 5.22 -10.06
C GLU A 6 20.94 4.42 -8.76
N GLN A 7 22.02 4.36 -7.98
CA GLN A 7 22.02 3.72 -6.65
C GLN A 7 21.04 4.41 -5.68
N ALA A 8 20.98 5.75 -5.71
CA ALA A 8 20.01 6.50 -4.93
C ALA A 8 18.55 6.27 -5.38
N GLN A 9 18.31 6.01 -6.68
CA GLN A 9 16.99 5.66 -7.20
C GLN A 9 16.55 4.26 -6.77
N HIS A 10 17.46 3.28 -6.80
CA HIS A 10 17.22 1.92 -6.32
C HIS A 10 16.90 1.90 -4.83
N GLU A 11 17.73 2.53 -3.99
CA GLU A 11 17.50 2.61 -2.55
C GLU A 11 16.15 3.29 -2.22
N ARG A 12 15.78 4.32 -3.00
CA ARG A 12 14.47 4.97 -2.88
C ARG A 12 13.33 4.03 -3.23
N ALA A 13 13.47 3.21 -4.28
CA ALA A 13 12.47 2.24 -4.69
C ALA A 13 12.28 1.15 -3.62
N GLU A 14 13.36 0.64 -3.03
CA GLU A 14 13.32 -0.34 -1.93
C GLU A 14 12.62 0.22 -0.68
N LYS A 15 12.98 1.44 -0.26
CA LYS A 15 12.30 2.13 0.86
C LYS A 15 10.82 2.33 0.57
N THR A 16 10.47 2.66 -0.67
CA THR A 16 9.07 2.84 -1.09
C THR A 16 8.31 1.51 -1.04
N LEU A 17 8.92 0.41 -1.50
CA LEU A 17 8.31 -0.93 -1.42
C LEU A 17 8.10 -1.38 0.03
N LEU A 18 9.07 -1.12 0.90
CA LEU A 18 8.96 -1.41 2.33
C LEU A 18 7.79 -0.64 2.96
N ALA A 19 7.72 0.67 2.72
CA ALA A 19 6.62 1.51 3.22
C ALA A 19 5.24 1.04 2.70
N ILE A 20 5.17 0.61 1.44
CA ILE A 20 3.94 0.02 0.86
C ILE A 20 3.54 -1.26 1.59
N LYS A 21 4.49 -2.17 1.87
CA LYS A 21 4.22 -3.41 2.61
C LYS A 21 3.73 -3.13 4.04
N GLU A 22 4.34 -2.16 4.72
CA GLU A 22 3.91 -1.74 6.06
C GLU A 22 2.51 -1.13 6.04
N CYS A 23 2.22 -0.28 5.04
CA CYS A 23 0.89 0.29 4.85
C CYS A 23 -0.16 -0.81 4.61
N LYS A 24 0.12 -1.81 3.79
CA LYS A 24 -0.80 -2.96 3.58
C LYS A 24 -1.11 -3.67 4.89
N ARG A 25 -0.09 -3.99 5.70
CA ARG A 25 -0.27 -4.64 7.01
C ARG A 25 -1.13 -3.79 7.94
N TYR A 26 -0.88 -2.48 8.00
CA TYR A 26 -1.70 -1.57 8.80
C TYR A 26 -3.17 -1.58 8.37
N LEU A 27 -3.44 -1.54 7.06
CA LEU A 27 -4.81 -1.56 6.54
C LEU A 27 -5.52 -2.90 6.79
N GLU A 28 -4.80 -4.02 6.81
CA GLU A 28 -5.36 -5.32 7.21
C GLU A 28 -5.79 -5.33 8.67
N ASP A 29 -5.03 -4.69 9.56
CA ASP A 29 -5.40 -4.60 10.97
C ASP A 29 -6.59 -3.66 11.19
N VAL A 30 -6.64 -2.54 10.44
CA VAL A 30 -7.83 -1.66 10.42
C VAL A 30 -9.08 -2.41 9.93
N GLU A 31 -8.95 -3.22 8.87
CA GLU A 31 -10.05 -4.03 8.34
C GLU A 31 -10.58 -5.01 9.40
N LYS A 32 -9.68 -5.65 10.15
CA LYS A 32 -10.06 -6.56 11.25
C LYS A 32 -10.82 -5.83 12.35
N GLU A 33 -10.34 -4.66 12.78
CA GLU A 33 -11.00 -3.89 13.83
C GLU A 33 -12.37 -3.37 13.38
N LEU A 34 -12.49 -2.84 12.15
CA LEU A 34 -13.78 -2.45 11.58
C LEU A 34 -14.72 -3.66 11.49
N SER A 35 -14.25 -4.81 11.03
CA SER A 35 -15.05 -6.04 10.96
C SER A 35 -15.46 -6.57 12.34
N ARG A 36 -14.69 -6.31 13.39
CA ARG A 36 -15.07 -6.63 14.77
C ARG A 36 -16.14 -5.68 15.27
N MET A 37 -15.98 -4.38 15.00
CA MET A 37 -16.96 -3.36 15.37
C MET A 37 -18.31 -3.59 14.70
N SER A 38 -18.35 -3.97 13.41
CA SER A 38 -19.61 -4.26 12.70
C SER A 38 -20.37 -5.47 13.24
N LYS A 39 -19.68 -6.39 13.92
CA LYS A 39 -20.29 -7.55 14.58
C LYS A 39 -20.75 -7.26 16.00
N LYS A 40 -20.11 -6.29 16.66
CA LYS A 40 -20.32 -6.00 18.09
C LYS A 40 -21.38 -4.91 18.32
N PHE A 41 -21.46 -3.93 17.43
CA PHE A 41 -22.32 -2.76 17.58
C PHE A 41 -23.34 -2.69 16.44
N SER A 42 -24.54 -2.25 16.75
CA SER A 42 -25.55 -1.91 15.74
C SER A 42 -25.11 -0.68 14.94
N ASN A 43 -25.65 -0.54 13.72
CA ASN A 43 -25.38 0.64 12.89
C ASN A 43 -25.82 1.94 13.58
N GLU A 44 -26.83 1.89 14.45
CA GLU A 44 -27.32 3.03 15.23
C GLU A 44 -26.31 3.46 16.30
N GLU A 45 -25.76 2.51 17.07
CA GLU A 45 -24.70 2.77 18.07
C GLU A 45 -23.44 3.33 17.41
N ILE A 46 -23.07 2.78 16.25
CA ILE A 46 -21.94 3.25 15.46
C ILE A 46 -22.19 4.67 14.93
N ALA A 47 -23.37 4.94 14.37
CA ALA A 47 -23.73 6.25 13.84
C ALA A 47 -23.68 7.32 14.95
N GLN A 48 -24.17 7.00 16.15
CA GLN A 48 -24.13 7.89 17.31
C GLN A 48 -22.69 8.15 17.80
N GLY A 49 -21.83 7.12 17.83
CA GLY A 49 -20.45 7.25 18.31
C GLY A 49 -19.49 7.93 17.33
N VAL A 50 -19.71 7.78 16.02
CA VAL A 50 -18.78 8.23 14.96
C VAL A 50 -19.30 9.47 14.24
N GLY A 51 -20.59 9.80 14.35
CA GLY A 51 -21.19 11.02 13.77
C GLY A 51 -21.43 10.96 12.25
N PHE A 52 -21.48 9.76 11.67
CA PHE A 52 -21.86 9.54 10.26
C PHE A 52 -23.25 8.91 10.16
N ALA A 53 -23.91 9.06 9.01
CA ALA A 53 -25.21 8.44 8.72
C ALA A 53 -25.17 6.90 8.87
N VAL A 54 -26.35 6.28 8.97
CA VAL A 54 -26.59 4.82 9.16
C VAL A 54 -25.85 3.92 8.15
N THR A 55 -25.30 4.51 7.07
CA THR A 55 -24.44 3.88 6.08
C THR A 55 -23.12 3.28 6.60
N GLY A 56 -22.71 3.61 7.84
CA GLY A 56 -21.98 2.72 8.74
C GLY A 56 -20.64 2.09 8.29
N ILE A 57 -20.17 1.11 9.07
CA ILE A 57 -18.86 0.44 8.89
C ILE A 57 -18.73 -0.28 7.53
N HIS A 58 -19.85 -0.69 6.92
CA HIS A 58 -19.84 -1.40 5.65
C HIS A 58 -19.31 -0.52 4.50
N GLU A 59 -19.63 0.78 4.49
CA GLU A 59 -19.04 1.71 3.53
C GLU A 59 -17.55 1.94 3.81
N ALA A 60 -17.16 2.08 5.08
CA ALA A 60 -15.75 2.19 5.45
C ALA A 60 -14.93 0.98 4.98
N LEU A 61 -15.46 -0.24 5.16
CA LEU A 61 -14.86 -1.48 4.64
C LEU A 61 -14.80 -1.48 3.10
N THR A 62 -15.81 -0.95 2.43
CA THR A 62 -15.83 -0.84 0.96
C THR A 62 -14.74 0.12 0.46
N TYR A 63 -14.62 1.31 1.06
CA TYR A 63 -13.55 2.25 0.73
C TYR A 63 -12.17 1.67 1.03
N LEU A 64 -12.03 0.97 2.16
CA LEU A 64 -10.78 0.28 2.51
C LEU A 64 -10.38 -0.74 1.44
N ALA A 65 -11.33 -1.52 0.93
CA ALA A 65 -11.07 -2.47 -0.16
C ALA A 65 -10.58 -1.77 -1.45
N ILE A 66 -11.12 -0.59 -1.78
CA ILE A 66 -10.65 0.22 -2.91
C ILE A 66 -9.22 0.70 -2.67
N VAL A 67 -8.93 1.24 -1.48
CA VAL A 67 -7.59 1.72 -1.11
C VAL A 67 -6.56 0.60 -1.21
N LYS A 68 -6.87 -0.61 -0.69
CA LYS A 68 -5.98 -1.78 -0.80
C LYS A 68 -5.66 -2.11 -2.26
N ARG A 69 -6.65 -2.10 -3.16
CA ARG A 69 -6.44 -2.35 -4.60
C ARG A 69 -5.56 -1.30 -5.26
N VAL A 70 -5.71 -0.03 -4.89
CA VAL A 70 -4.86 1.06 -5.38
C VAL A 70 -3.41 0.83 -4.93
N ILE A 71 -3.21 0.49 -3.65
CA ILE A 71 -1.88 0.21 -3.10
C ILE A 71 -1.22 -1.00 -3.78
N GLU A 72 -1.95 -2.09 -4.03
CA GLU A 72 -1.45 -3.25 -4.78
C GLU A 72 -1.04 -2.90 -6.21
N LYS A 73 -1.78 -1.98 -6.86
CA LYS A 73 -1.39 -1.48 -8.18
C LYS A 73 -0.12 -0.64 -8.10
N THR A 74 -0.01 0.24 -7.10
CA THR A 74 1.18 1.05 -6.85
C THR A 74 2.41 0.18 -6.56
N GLU A 75 2.26 -0.85 -5.72
CA GLU A 75 3.31 -1.84 -5.42
C GLU A 75 3.86 -2.45 -6.71
N ARG A 76 2.98 -2.94 -7.60
CA ARG A 76 3.38 -3.52 -8.89
C ARG A 76 4.10 -2.54 -9.79
N ILE A 77 3.69 -1.27 -9.80
CA ILE A 77 4.35 -0.24 -10.61
C ILE A 77 5.76 0.04 -10.07
N VAL A 78 5.91 0.18 -8.74
CA VAL A 78 7.21 0.43 -8.11
C VAL A 78 8.14 -0.78 -8.30
N ALA A 79 7.64 -2.00 -8.09
CA ALA A 79 8.43 -3.23 -8.27
C ALA A 79 8.88 -3.42 -9.72
N LYS A 80 8.04 -3.09 -10.72
CA LYS A 80 8.44 -3.17 -12.13
C LYS A 80 9.51 -2.15 -12.50
N LYS A 81 9.42 -0.92 -12.00
CA LYS A 81 10.45 0.10 -12.22
C LYS A 81 11.81 -0.31 -11.65
N HIS A 82 11.79 -1.03 -10.52
CA HIS A 82 12.99 -1.62 -9.94
C HIS A 82 13.63 -2.67 -10.86
N ILE A 83 12.85 -3.65 -11.33
CA ILE A 83 13.36 -4.75 -12.18
C ILE A 83 13.93 -4.24 -13.52
N VAL A 84 13.33 -3.19 -14.10
CA VAL A 84 13.84 -2.60 -15.36
C VAL A 84 15.19 -1.92 -15.12
N SER A 85 15.36 -1.23 -13.99
CA SER A 85 16.65 -0.65 -13.59
C SER A 85 17.73 -1.71 -13.37
N ASP A 86 17.37 -2.88 -12.82
CA ASP A 86 18.33 -3.97 -12.58
C ASP A 86 18.81 -4.63 -13.88
N LYS A 87 17.92 -4.77 -14.87
CA LYS A 87 18.28 -5.35 -16.18
C LYS A 87 19.18 -4.47 -17.02
N GLU A 88 19.05 -3.15 -16.94
CA GLU A 88 19.97 -2.22 -17.63
C GLU A 88 21.41 -2.32 -17.10
N ILE A 89 21.61 -2.79 -15.86
CA ILE A 89 22.95 -2.94 -15.25
C ILE A 89 23.67 -4.21 -15.72
N ASP A 90 22.93 -5.29 -15.98
CA ASP A 90 23.51 -6.57 -16.43
C ASP A 90 23.87 -6.57 -17.93
N ASP A 91 23.23 -5.71 -18.75
CA ASP A 91 23.49 -5.61 -20.20
C ASP A 91 24.62 -4.63 -20.56
N ILE A 92 25.29 -4.00 -19.59
CA ILE A 92 26.50 -3.18 -19.86
C ILE A 92 27.72 -4.10 -19.88
N PRO A 93 28.42 -4.27 -21.02
CA PRO A 93 29.65 -5.05 -21.07
C PRO A 93 30.66 -4.46 -20.08
N ARG A 94 31.13 -5.28 -19.14
CA ARG A 94 32.33 -4.94 -18.36
C ARG A 94 33.51 -5.14 -19.29
N ASP A 95 34.05 -4.04 -19.81
CA ASP A 95 35.31 -4.09 -20.56
C ASP A 95 36.43 -4.66 -19.65
N PRO A 96 37.33 -5.50 -20.22
CA PRO A 96 38.35 -6.24 -19.50
C PRO A 96 39.49 -5.38 -18.93
#